data_AF-A0A444W3D7-F1
#
_entry.id   AF-A0A444W3D7-F1
#
_cell.length_a   1.000
_cell.length_b   1.000
_cell.length_c   1.000
_cell.angle_alpha   90.00
_cell.angle_beta   90.00
_cell.angle_gamma   90.00
#
_symmetry.space_group_name_H-M   'P 1'
#
loop_
_entity.id
_entity.type
_entity.pdbx_description
1 polymer ?
#
loop_
_entity_poly.entity_id
_entity_poly.type
_entity_poly.pdbx_seq_one_letter_code
_entity_poly.pdbx_strand_id
1 'polypeptide(L)' 'MDILTGGVGISSVNFSNFKNISEIKDYFFIAFKTGESLMIPKDKIEDAEKLRNKLKSIAENLKIDFISELDWKWK' A
#
# COMPACT_ATOMS: atom_id res chain seq x y z
N MET A 1 -13.50 -21.27 -29.77
CA MET A 1 -12.25 -21.71 -29.11
C MET A 1 -12.02 -20.76 -27.96
N ASP A 2 -12.65 -21.05 -26.84
CA ASP A 2 -12.51 -20.25 -25.62
C ASP A 2 -11.19 -20.60 -24.96
N ILE A 3 -10.26 -19.67 -25.03
CA ILE A 3 -8.95 -19.77 -24.37
C ILE A 3 -9.15 -19.38 -22.91
N LEU A 4 -9.11 -20.38 -22.04
CA LEU A 4 -9.04 -20.22 -20.59
C LEU A 4 -7.68 -19.60 -20.24
N THR A 5 -7.58 -18.27 -20.24
CA THR A 5 -6.47 -17.57 -19.58
C THR A 5 -6.96 -17.15 -18.20
N GLY A 6 -6.36 -17.77 -17.17
CA GLY A 6 -6.71 -17.56 -15.78
C GLY A 6 -6.89 -16.09 -15.46
N GLY A 7 -8.05 -15.75 -14.89
CA GLY A 7 -8.46 -14.38 -14.63
C GLY A 7 -7.45 -13.67 -13.75
N VAL A 8 -6.53 -12.93 -14.37
CA VAL A 8 -5.82 -11.86 -13.69
C VAL A 8 -6.90 -10.82 -13.38
N GLY A 9 -7.41 -10.86 -12.15
CA GLY A 9 -8.30 -9.83 -11.65
C GLY A 9 -7.54 -8.51 -11.67
N ILE A 10 -7.79 -7.69 -12.69
CA ILE A 10 -7.28 -6.32 -12.72
C ILE A 10 -8.14 -5.53 -11.73
N SER A 11 -7.75 -5.54 -10.46
CA SER A 11 -8.35 -4.64 -9.47
C SER A 11 -7.75 -3.25 -9.67
N SER A 12 -8.50 -2.37 -10.33
CA SER A 12 -8.15 -0.95 -10.41
C SER A 12 -8.44 -0.32 -9.05
N VAL A 13 -7.41 -0.15 -8.23
CA VAL A 13 -7.55 0.46 -6.90
C VAL A 13 -7.72 1.97 -7.11
N ASN A 14 -8.92 2.48 -6.81
CA ASN A 14 -9.15 3.92 -6.80
C ASN A 14 -8.43 4.53 -5.58
N PHE A 15 -7.34 5.24 -5.85
CA PHE A 15 -6.53 5.89 -4.83
C PHE A 15 -7.33 6.87 -3.94
N SER A 16 -8.46 7.40 -4.41
CA SER A 16 -9.35 8.29 -3.64
C SER A 16 -9.91 7.65 -2.35
N ASN A 17 -9.92 6.32 -2.29
CA ASN A 17 -10.42 5.57 -1.15
C ASN A 17 -9.37 5.35 -0.06
N PHE A 18 -8.17 5.91 -0.17
CA PHE A 18 -7.16 5.77 0.87
C PHE A 18 -7.59 6.58 2.11
N LYS A 19 -7.49 5.95 3.27
CA LYS A 19 -7.75 6.56 4.59
C LYS A 19 -6.45 7.05 5.20
N ASN A 20 -5.44 6.19 5.24
CA ASN A 20 -4.08 6.51 5.67
C ASN A 20 -3.09 5.49 5.10
N ILE A 21 -1.81 5.83 5.17
CA ILE A 21 -0.71 4.94 4.86
C ILE A 21 0.19 4.87 6.09
N SER A 22 0.61 3.67 6.46
CA SER A 22 1.54 3.45 7.56
C SER A 22 2.70 2.57 7.10
N GLU A 23 3.88 2.84 7.62
CA GLU A 23 5.09 2.12 7.32
C GLU A 23 5.71 1.64 8.62
N ILE A 24 5.89 0.33 8.76
CA ILE A 24 6.75 -0.26 9.79
C ILE A 24 8.03 -0.79 9.15
N LYS A 25 8.94 -1.36 9.93
CA LYS A 25 10.21 -1.88 9.44
C LYS A 25 10.06 -2.77 8.21
N ASP A 26 9.19 -3.78 8.28
CA ASP A 26 9.12 -4.85 7.29
C ASP A 26 7.93 -4.73 6.32
N TYR A 27 6.97 -3.83 6.58
CA TYR A 27 5.71 -3.74 5.82
C TYR A 27 5.26 -2.30 5.56
N PHE A 28 4.56 -2.11 4.44
CA PHE A 28 3.66 -0.98 4.22
C PHE A 28 2.22 -1.41 4.45
N PHE A 29 1.43 -0.55 5.09
CA PHE A 29 0.01 -0.71 5.32
C PHE A 29 -0.73 0.43 4.65
N ILE A 30 -1.75 0.09 3.87
CA ILE A 30 -2.63 1.06 3.23
C ILE A 30 -4.03 0.74 3.74
N ALA A 31 -4.59 1.62 4.57
CA ALA A 31 -5.96 1.50 5.02
C ALA A 31 -6.89 2.20 4.03
N PHE A 32 -7.98 1.54 3.67
CA PHE A 32 -9.02 2.12 2.83
C PHE A 32 -10.19 2.64 3.68
N LYS A 33 -10.91 3.64 3.16
CA LYS A 33 -12.15 4.15 3.75
C LYS A 33 -13.26 3.09 3.80
N THR A 34 -13.18 2.07 2.94
CA THR A 34 -14.11 0.92 2.88
C THR A 34 -13.92 -0.06 4.05
N GLY A 35 -12.89 0.13 4.89
CA GLY A 35 -12.57 -0.76 6.00
C GLY A 35 -11.59 -1.88 5.64
N GLU A 36 -11.28 -2.04 4.36
CA GLU A 36 -10.24 -2.95 3.88
C GLU A 36 -8.84 -2.37 4.16
N SER A 37 -7.84 -3.25 4.17
CA SER A 37 -6.44 -2.83 4.21
C SER A 37 -5.59 -3.68 3.29
N LEU A 38 -4.57 -3.06 2.70
CA LEU A 38 -3.56 -3.74 1.91
C LEU A 38 -2.24 -3.73 2.69
N MET A 39 -1.69 -4.91 2.92
CA MET A 39 -0.38 -5.10 3.52
C MET A 39 0.61 -5.48 2.43
N ILE A 40 1.72 -4.75 2.33
CA ILE A 40 2.77 -4.98 1.34
C ILE A 40 4.09 -5.28 2.04
N PRO A 41 4.59 -6.53 1.98
CA PRO A 41 5.90 -6.90 2.52
C PRO A 41 7.04 -6.23 1.75
N LYS A 42 7.96 -5.57 2.45
CA LYS A 42 9.12 -4.89 1.84
C LYS A 42 10.15 -5.86 1.29
N ASP A 43 10.27 -7.06 1.88
CA ASP A 43 11.20 -8.10 1.43
C ASP A 43 10.87 -8.65 0.03
N LYS A 44 9.60 -8.51 -0.39
CA LYS A 44 9.14 -8.96 -1.72
C LYS A 44 9.14 -7.85 -2.77
N ILE A 45 9.66 -6.67 -2.43
CA ILE A 45 9.73 -5.52 -3.32
C ILE A 45 11.19 -5.26 -3.68
N GLU A 46 11.49 -5.32 -4.97
CA GLU A 46 12.85 -5.07 -5.49
C GLU A 46 13.37 -3.68 -5.11
N ASP A 47 12.51 -2.67 -5.14
CA ASP A 47 12.83 -1.28 -4.79
C ASP A 47 11.77 -0.70 -3.84
N ALA A 48 11.88 -1.05 -2.56
CA ALA A 48 10.98 -0.59 -1.51
C ALA A 48 11.04 0.93 -1.29
N GLU A 49 12.18 1.56 -1.59
CA GLU A 49 12.36 3.02 -1.45
C GLU A 49 11.55 3.77 -2.52
N LYS A 50 11.60 3.31 -3.77
CA LYS A 50 10.77 3.88 -4.84
C LYS A 50 9.28 3.73 -4.54
N LEU A 51 8.85 2.58 -4.00
CA LEU A 51 7.47 2.42 -3.56
C LEU A 51 7.12 3.40 -2.43
N ARG A 52 7.99 3.53 -1.42
CA ARG A 52 7.81 4.48 -0.32
C ARG A 52 7.61 5.90 -0.82
N ASN A 53 8.45 6.37 -1.75
CA ASN A 53 8.34 7.71 -2.32
C ASN A 53 7.03 7.89 -3.10
N LYS A 54 6.59 6.87 -3.83
CA LYS A 54 5.30 6.89 -4.53
C LYS A 54 4.12 6.96 -3.55
N LEU A 55 4.16 6.18 -2.47
CA LEU A 55 3.13 6.20 -1.43
C LEU A 55 3.07 7.55 -0.70
N LYS A 56 4.23 8.15 -0.39
CA LYS A 56 4.30 9.52 0.17
C LYS A 56 3.66 10.55 -0.76
N SER A 57 4.00 10.53 -2.05
CA SER A 57 3.42 11.45 -3.03
C SER A 57 1.91 11.26 -3.15
N ILE A 58 1.41 10.02 -3.11
CA ILE A 58 -0.04 9.76 -3.08
C ILE A 58 -0.68 10.34 -1.81
N ALA A 59 -0.05 10.14 -0.65
CA ALA A 59 -0.56 10.66 0.62
C ALA A 59 -0.65 12.19 0.63
N GLU A 60 0.40 12.87 0.13
CA GLU A 60 0.44 14.33 -0.04
C GLU A 60 -0.66 14.83 -0.97
N ASN A 61 -0.82 14.19 -2.14
CA ASN A 61 -1.84 14.56 -3.12
C ASN A 61 -3.27 14.38 -2.58
N LEU A 62 -3.49 13.34 -1.77
CA LEU A 62 -4.80 13.04 -1.18
C LEU A 62 -5.03 13.74 0.17
N LYS A 63 -4.02 14.43 0.71
CA LYS A 63 -4.02 15.03 2.05
C LYS A 63 -4.41 14.03 3.14
N ILE A 64 -3.80 12.85 3.10
CA ILE A 64 -3.95 11.80 4.11
C ILE A 64 -2.63 11.57 4.85
N ASP A 65 -2.71 10.95 6.02
CA ASP A 65 -1.52 10.71 6.82
C ASP A 65 -0.62 9.63 6.22
N PHE A 66 0.68 9.91 6.20
CA PHE A 66 1.74 8.92 6.01
C PHE A 66 2.50 8.77 7.33
N ILE A 67 2.28 7.68 8.04
CA ILE A 67 2.85 7.40 9.36
C ILE A 67 4.06 6.48 9.17
N SER A 68 5.21 6.82 9.75
CA SER A 68 6.43 6.00 9.65
C SER A 68 6.89 5.61 11.05
N GLU A 69 6.68 4.34 11.41
CA GLU A 69 7.00 3.73 12.70
C GLU A 69 8.05 2.63 12.53
N LEU A 70 9.21 3.02 11.98
CA LEU A 70 10.32 2.09 11.71
C LEU A 70 10.97 1.54 13.00
N ASP A 71 10.88 2.30 14.09
CA ASP A 71 11.39 1.93 15.41
C ASP A 71 10.34 1.25 16.32
N TRP A 72 9.22 0.80 15.75
CA TRP A 72 8.18 0.13 16.51
C TRP A 72 8.73 -1.11 17.24
N LYS A 73 8.81 -1.03 18.55
CA LYS A 73 9.08 -2.16 19.45
C LYS A 73 7.77 -2.54 20.09
N TRP A 74 7.34 -3.80 19.91
CA TRP A 74 6.23 -4.36 20.69
C TRP A 74 6.51 -4.10 22.17
N LYS A 75 5.56 -3.46 22.85
CA LYS A 75 5.62 -3.21 24.29
C LYS A 75 4.75 -4.23 25.00
#